data_AF-U6Q2S2-F1
#
_entry.id   AF-U6Q2S2-F1
#
_cell.length_a   1.000
_cell.length_b   1.000
_cell.length_c   1.000
_cell.angle_alpha   90.00
_cell.angle_beta   90.00
_cell.angle_gamma   90.00
#
_symmetry.space_group_name_H-M   'P 1'
#
loop_
_entity.id
_entity.type
_entity.pdbx_description
1 polymer ?
#
loop_
_entity_poly.entity_id
_entity_poly.type
_entity_poly.pdbx_seq_one_letter_code
_entity_poly.pdbx_strand_id
1 'polypeptide(L)'
;MKPAFCLPILFLLSACRPEAETVDTAAPMARKPSYYESEKRQTVATPVKTQIPALSAIKSQADFDLLSRIYEQGSEYEIPHILFFIDREDNNRTDYINTPKFRLHEHYLATILKPILSKTELNQQYRSPNRRYLLGTISWQNSTQEYVYEFWEGDKITPELLKLAAGRLKDSFYAPLRYKTNSLW
;
A
#
# COMPACT_ATOMS: atom_id res chain seq x y z
N MET A 1 7.76 52.74 67.57
CA MET A 1 6.39 52.78 66.99
C MET A 1 6.51 52.61 65.47
N LYS A 2 5.71 51.72 64.87
CA LYS A 2 5.48 51.57 63.41
C LYS A 2 4.89 52.88 62.81
N PRO A 3 4.65 53.07 61.47
CA PRO A 3 4.96 52.30 60.23
C PRO A 3 5.60 53.17 59.10
N ALA A 4 6.29 52.61 58.10
CA ALA A 4 5.87 52.29 56.71
C ALA A 4 5.08 53.36 55.91
N PHE A 5 5.61 53.76 54.74
CA PHE A 5 4.81 54.14 53.57
C PHE A 5 5.50 53.74 52.25
N CYS A 6 4.72 53.06 51.41
CA CYS A 6 5.03 52.50 50.10
C CYS A 6 5.14 53.57 48.99
N LEU A 7 5.96 53.27 47.97
CA LEU A 7 5.79 53.77 46.60
C LEU A 7 5.78 52.55 45.67
N PRO A 8 4.82 52.40 44.74
CA PRO A 8 4.79 51.26 43.82
C PRO A 8 5.59 51.58 42.55
N ILE A 9 6.46 50.65 42.13
CA ILE A 9 6.98 50.61 40.75
C ILE A 9 6.37 49.37 40.11
N LEU A 10 5.52 49.62 39.12
CA LEU A 10 4.88 48.65 38.26
C LEU A 10 5.94 48.12 37.27
N PHE A 11 6.36 46.86 37.41
CA PHE A 11 7.12 46.16 36.37
C PHE A 11 6.19 45.23 35.58
N LEU A 12 5.91 45.61 34.34
CA LEU A 12 5.32 44.75 33.32
C LEU A 12 6.35 43.70 32.89
N LEU A 13 6.18 42.46 33.36
CA LEU A 13 6.89 41.31 32.80
C LEU A 13 6.03 40.72 31.67
N SER A 14 6.43 41.03 30.44
CA SER A 14 5.95 40.37 29.23
C SER A 14 6.42 38.92 29.23
N ALA A 15 5.51 37.97 29.41
CA ALA A 15 5.80 36.55 29.31
C ALA A 15 5.80 36.13 27.83
N CYS A 16 6.99 35.99 27.23
CA CYS A 16 7.14 35.18 26.02
C CYS A 16 6.88 33.71 26.39
N ARG A 17 5.71 33.19 26.04
CA ARG A 17 5.48 31.75 25.89
C ARG A 17 6.12 31.31 24.57
N PRO A 18 7.02 30.32 24.54
CA PRO A 18 7.27 29.62 23.30
C PRO A 18 6.06 28.72 23.04
N GLU A 19 5.28 29.04 21.99
CA GLU A 19 4.40 28.06 21.36
C GLU A 19 5.27 26.86 20.97
N ALA A 20 5.01 25.71 21.59
CA ALA A 20 5.54 24.44 21.11
C ALA A 20 4.80 24.13 19.81
N GLU A 21 5.39 24.48 18.67
CA GLU A 21 4.98 23.97 17.37
C GLU A 21 5.15 22.45 17.39
N THR A 22 4.04 21.73 17.51
CA THR A 22 3.98 20.31 17.18
C THR A 22 4.18 20.20 15.67
N VAL A 23 5.43 20.07 15.23
CA VAL A 23 5.74 19.67 13.86
C VAL A 23 5.25 18.24 13.69
N ASP A 24 4.08 18.10 13.08
CA ASP A 24 3.57 16.81 12.60
C ASP A 24 4.47 16.34 11.46
N THR A 25 5.59 15.71 11.82
CA THR A 25 6.50 15.08 10.87
C THR A 25 5.95 13.73 10.46
N ALA A 26 4.77 13.70 9.85
CA ALA A 26 4.40 12.59 9.00
C ALA A 26 5.25 12.73 7.72
N ALA A 27 6.38 12.02 7.66
CA ALA A 27 7.18 11.95 6.43
C ALA A 27 6.24 11.56 5.27
N PRO A 28 6.12 12.38 4.22
CA PRO A 28 5.20 12.10 3.13
C PRO A 28 5.59 10.74 2.54
N MET A 29 4.69 9.76 2.66
CA MET A 29 4.88 8.49 1.99
C MET A 29 5.05 8.79 0.50
N ALA A 30 6.19 8.41 -0.08
CA ALA A 30 6.42 8.59 -1.51
C ALA A 30 5.19 8.06 -2.28
N ARG A 31 4.61 8.92 -3.14
CA ARG A 31 3.50 8.49 -4.00
C ARG A 31 4.08 7.44 -4.93
N LYS A 32 3.60 6.21 -4.80
CA LYS A 32 3.98 5.16 -5.73
C LYS A 32 3.47 5.55 -7.12
N PRO A 33 4.33 5.53 -8.16
CA PRO A 33 3.89 5.83 -9.51
C PRO A 33 2.85 4.80 -9.95
N SER A 34 1.89 5.24 -10.77
CA SER A 34 1.02 4.31 -11.47
C SER A 34 1.83 3.43 -12.43
N TYR A 35 1.26 2.30 -12.85
CA TYR A 35 1.89 1.43 -13.85
C TYR A 35 2.34 2.20 -15.10
N TYR A 36 1.45 3.00 -15.70
CA TYR A 36 1.75 3.75 -16.93
C TYR A 36 2.83 4.82 -16.76
N GLU A 37 2.94 5.41 -15.56
CA GLU A 37 4.02 6.35 -15.24
C GLU A 37 5.35 5.61 -15.07
N SER A 38 5.32 4.47 -14.38
CA SER A 38 6.51 3.65 -14.17
C SER A 38 7.08 3.17 -15.51
N GLU A 39 6.27 2.65 -16.43
CA GLU A 39 6.75 2.17 -17.73
C GLU A 39 7.46 3.25 -18.56
N LYS A 40 7.04 4.51 -18.45
CA LYS A 40 7.71 5.62 -19.15
C LYS A 40 9.06 5.98 -18.54
N ARG A 41 9.23 5.77 -17.23
CA ARG A 41 10.46 6.11 -16.48
C ARG A 41 11.45 4.95 -16.42
N GLN A 42 10.96 3.73 -16.54
CA GLN A 42 11.76 2.53 -16.29
C GLN A 42 12.52 2.11 -17.54
N THR A 43 13.85 2.26 -17.50
CA THR A 43 14.74 1.88 -18.59
C THR A 43 15.15 0.41 -18.56
N VAL A 44 15.01 -0.25 -17.40
CA VAL A 44 15.38 -1.67 -17.19
C VAL A 44 14.23 -2.40 -16.51
N ALA A 45 13.74 -3.48 -17.15
CA ALA A 45 12.73 -4.36 -16.57
C ALA A 45 13.35 -5.31 -15.54
N THR A 46 12.67 -5.52 -14.41
CA THR A 46 13.08 -6.57 -13.47
C THR A 46 12.96 -7.96 -14.14
N PRO A 47 14.02 -8.79 -14.14
CA PRO A 47 13.98 -10.10 -14.78
C PRO A 47 13.03 -11.07 -14.07
N VAL A 48 12.48 -12.02 -14.83
CA VAL A 48 11.65 -13.10 -14.29
C VAL A 48 12.52 -14.09 -13.54
N LYS A 49 12.30 -14.24 -12.23
CA LYS A 49 13.10 -15.09 -11.32
C LYS A 49 12.56 -16.53 -11.22
N THR A 50 11.27 -16.73 -11.51
CA THR A 50 10.60 -18.04 -11.47
C THR A 50 9.47 -18.11 -12.50
N GLN A 51 9.14 -19.33 -12.94
CA GLN A 51 7.98 -19.58 -13.81
C GLN A 51 6.67 -19.79 -13.05
N ILE A 52 6.73 -19.97 -11.73
CA ILE A 52 5.57 -20.09 -10.86
C ILE A 52 4.72 -18.80 -11.00
N PRO A 53 3.43 -18.91 -11.37
CA PRO A 53 2.63 -17.73 -11.69
C PRO A 53 2.17 -16.97 -10.45
N ALA A 54 1.90 -17.69 -9.36
CA ALA A 54 1.53 -17.14 -8.07
C ALA A 54 1.84 -18.14 -6.94
N LEU A 55 1.98 -17.63 -5.71
CA LEU A 55 2.02 -18.41 -4.49
C LEU A 55 0.73 -18.20 -3.68
N SER A 56 0.29 -19.20 -2.92
CA SER A 56 -0.89 -19.07 -2.03
C SER A 56 -0.55 -18.42 -0.69
N ALA A 57 0.74 -18.31 -0.35
CA ALA A 57 1.25 -17.63 0.83
C ALA A 57 2.67 -17.12 0.58
N ILE A 58 3.02 -16.00 1.20
CA ILE A 58 4.38 -15.50 1.28
C ILE A 58 4.88 -15.81 2.69
N LYS A 59 5.74 -16.82 2.81
CA LYS A 59 6.21 -17.34 4.12
C LYS A 59 7.55 -16.75 4.54
N SER A 60 8.18 -15.99 3.65
CA SER A 60 9.48 -15.36 3.89
C SER A 60 9.69 -14.15 2.99
N GLN A 61 10.72 -13.36 3.31
CA GLN A 61 11.20 -12.31 2.42
C GLN A 61 11.65 -12.87 1.07
N ALA A 62 12.26 -14.06 1.05
CA ALA A 62 12.69 -14.70 -0.19
C ALA A 62 11.50 -15.01 -1.12
N ASP A 63 10.34 -15.41 -0.58
CA ASP A 63 9.12 -15.60 -1.38
C ASP A 63 8.63 -14.28 -1.97
N PHE A 64 8.67 -13.20 -1.19
CA PHE A 64 8.30 -11.87 -1.66
C PHE A 64 9.24 -11.41 -2.78
N ASP A 65 10.56 -11.51 -2.57
CA ASP A 65 11.57 -11.11 -3.54
C ASP A 65 11.48 -11.94 -4.82
N LEU A 66 11.16 -13.23 -4.72
CA LEU A 66 10.98 -14.12 -5.85
C LEU A 66 9.90 -13.64 -6.82
N LEU A 67 8.81 -13.08 -6.28
CA LEU A 67 7.65 -12.62 -7.06
C LEU A 67 7.65 -11.12 -7.35
N SER A 68 8.55 -10.36 -6.74
CA SER A 68 8.59 -8.90 -6.82
C SER A 68 9.27 -8.37 -8.08
N ARG A 69 8.62 -7.39 -8.71
CA ARG A 69 9.27 -6.41 -9.57
C ARG A 69 9.56 -5.15 -8.77
N ILE A 70 10.53 -4.36 -9.22
CA ILE A 70 10.98 -3.17 -8.50
C ILE A 70 10.59 -1.95 -9.34
N TYR A 71 9.86 -0.99 -8.76
CA TYR A 71 9.72 0.34 -9.36
C TYR A 71 10.91 1.23 -8.98
N GLU A 72 11.21 2.20 -9.85
CA GLU A 72 12.33 3.14 -9.69
C GLU A 72 13.67 2.41 -9.42
N GLN A 73 13.86 1.26 -10.09
CA GLN A 73 15.02 0.37 -9.94
C GLN A 73 16.34 1.14 -10.19
N GLY A 74 17.30 0.98 -9.28
CA GLY A 74 18.59 1.67 -9.30
C GLY A 74 18.57 3.06 -8.64
N SER A 75 17.50 3.42 -7.92
CA SER A 75 17.39 4.69 -7.19
C SER A 75 17.22 4.48 -5.67
N GLU A 76 17.32 5.54 -4.89
CA GLU A 76 17.01 5.51 -3.45
C GLU A 76 15.51 5.28 -3.14
N TYR A 77 14.66 5.42 -4.16
CA TYR A 77 13.20 5.27 -4.07
C TYR A 77 12.71 3.93 -4.62
N GLU A 78 13.53 2.88 -4.56
CA GLU A 78 13.11 1.55 -5.00
C GLU A 78 11.88 1.07 -4.24
N ILE A 79 10.89 0.58 -5.00
CA ILE A 79 9.65 0.01 -4.44
C ILE A 79 9.47 -1.41 -5.00
N PRO A 80 10.08 -2.42 -4.35
CA PRO A 80 9.76 -3.82 -4.58
C PRO A 80 8.27 -4.07 -4.28
N HIS A 81 7.57 -4.73 -5.19
CA HIS A 81 6.15 -4.98 -5.02
C HIS A 81 5.65 -6.21 -5.76
N ILE A 82 4.55 -6.77 -5.25
CA ILE A 82 3.78 -7.88 -5.83
C ILE A 82 2.31 -7.48 -5.94
N LEU A 83 1.57 -8.08 -6.86
CA LEU A 83 0.11 -7.99 -6.88
C LEU A 83 -0.47 -9.12 -6.02
N PHE A 84 -1.63 -8.87 -5.41
CA PHE A 84 -2.43 -9.94 -4.79
C PHE A 84 -3.85 -9.95 -5.38
N PHE A 85 -4.44 -11.14 -5.33
CA PHE A 85 -5.79 -11.44 -5.77
C PHE A 85 -6.49 -12.24 -4.67
N ILE A 86 -7.75 -11.91 -4.36
CA ILE A 86 -8.60 -12.70 -3.47
C ILE A 86 -9.88 -13.09 -4.21
N ASP A 87 -10.17 -14.39 -4.28
CA ASP A 87 -11.42 -14.93 -4.80
C ASP A 87 -12.40 -15.23 -3.66
N ARG A 88 -13.42 -14.40 -3.51
CA ARG A 88 -14.42 -14.53 -2.43
C ARG A 88 -15.35 -15.73 -2.61
N GLU A 89 -15.50 -16.24 -3.83
CA GLU A 89 -16.36 -17.42 -4.10
C GLU A 89 -15.59 -18.74 -3.97
N ASP A 90 -14.26 -18.70 -3.96
CA ASP A 90 -13.38 -19.86 -3.74
C ASP A 90 -12.77 -19.80 -2.34
N ASN A 91 -13.62 -19.78 -1.31
CA ASN A 91 -13.22 -19.75 0.10
C ASN A 91 -12.17 -18.67 0.44
N ASN A 92 -12.28 -17.49 -0.17
CA ASN A 92 -11.31 -16.40 -0.04
C ASN A 92 -9.87 -16.83 -0.41
N ARG A 93 -9.72 -17.68 -1.45
CA ARG A 93 -8.42 -18.07 -2.00
C ARG A 93 -7.62 -16.82 -2.30
N THR A 94 -6.38 -16.79 -1.82
CA THR A 94 -5.47 -15.66 -2.00
C THR A 94 -4.30 -16.09 -2.86
N ASP A 95 -4.07 -15.38 -3.96
CA ASP A 95 -2.95 -15.60 -4.86
C ASP A 95 -2.04 -14.37 -4.83
N TYR A 96 -0.77 -14.58 -4.48
CA TYR A 96 0.30 -13.59 -4.57
C TYR A 96 1.01 -13.74 -5.91
N ILE A 97 0.92 -12.74 -6.77
CA ILE A 97 1.19 -12.85 -8.20
C ILE A 97 2.64 -12.48 -8.51
N ASN A 98 3.27 -13.28 -9.38
CA ASN A 98 4.58 -13.01 -9.97
C ASN A 98 4.53 -11.77 -10.88
N THR A 99 5.00 -10.63 -10.40
CA THR A 99 4.89 -9.35 -11.12
C THR A 99 5.94 -9.10 -12.21
N PRO A 100 7.13 -9.72 -12.19
CA PRO A 100 7.97 -9.80 -13.38
C PRO A 100 7.28 -10.51 -14.55
N LYS A 101 6.45 -11.53 -14.27
CA LYS A 101 5.71 -12.30 -15.28
C LYS A 101 4.37 -11.65 -15.67
N PHE A 102 3.61 -11.16 -14.69
CA PHE A 102 2.29 -10.55 -14.88
C PHE A 102 2.26 -9.13 -14.33
N ARG A 103 2.40 -8.16 -15.23
CA ARG A 103 2.47 -6.74 -14.87
C ARG A 103 1.17 -6.15 -14.31
N LEU A 104 0.04 -6.78 -14.63
CA LEU A 104 -1.32 -6.35 -14.30
C LEU A 104 -2.14 -7.58 -13.85
N HIS A 105 -3.14 -7.36 -12.98
CA HIS A 105 -4.05 -8.43 -12.55
C HIS A 105 -4.75 -9.09 -13.73
N GLU A 106 -5.18 -8.30 -14.73
CA GLU A 106 -5.90 -8.82 -15.90
C GLU A 106 -5.12 -9.87 -16.68
N HIS A 107 -3.79 -9.68 -16.81
CA HIS A 107 -2.92 -10.64 -17.49
C HIS A 107 -2.84 -11.96 -16.72
N TYR A 108 -2.76 -11.90 -15.39
CA TYR A 108 -2.79 -13.10 -14.55
C TYR A 108 -4.16 -13.80 -14.63
N LEU A 109 -5.25 -13.05 -14.47
CA LEU A 109 -6.62 -13.58 -14.49
C LEU A 109 -6.96 -14.25 -15.83
N ALA A 110 -6.47 -13.73 -16.96
CA ALA A 110 -6.65 -14.36 -18.27
C ALA A 110 -6.05 -15.78 -18.36
N THR A 111 -5.08 -16.11 -17.51
CA THR A 111 -4.46 -17.45 -17.47
C THR A 111 -5.24 -18.45 -16.64
N ILE A 112 -5.93 -18.00 -15.58
CA ILE A 112 -6.61 -18.89 -14.62
C ILE A 112 -8.14 -18.90 -14.77
N LEU A 113 -8.73 -17.89 -15.42
CA LEU A 113 -10.18 -17.81 -15.63
C LEU A 113 -10.57 -18.31 -17.03
N LYS A 114 -11.61 -19.15 -17.06
CA LYS A 114 -12.31 -19.60 -18.28
C LYS A 114 -13.82 -19.57 -18.01
N PRO A 115 -14.61 -18.69 -18.66
CA PRO A 115 -14.19 -17.67 -19.64
C PRO A 115 -13.34 -16.54 -19.02
N ILE A 116 -12.61 -15.81 -19.88
CA ILE A 116 -11.87 -14.60 -19.48
C ILE A 116 -12.89 -13.47 -19.24
N LEU A 117 -12.67 -12.65 -18.21
CA LEU A 117 -13.49 -11.48 -17.95
C LEU A 117 -13.39 -10.47 -19.11
N SER A 118 -14.52 -9.97 -19.57
CA SER A 118 -14.58 -8.77 -20.39
C SER A 118 -14.07 -7.55 -19.61
N LYS A 119 -13.72 -6.49 -20.32
CA LYS A 119 -13.31 -5.21 -19.71
C LYS A 119 -14.38 -4.66 -18.76
N THR A 120 -15.66 -4.83 -19.09
CA THR A 120 -16.78 -4.37 -18.23
C THR A 120 -16.84 -5.19 -16.95
N GLU A 121 -16.74 -6.52 -17.04
CA GLU A 121 -16.75 -7.40 -15.87
C GLU A 121 -15.55 -7.14 -14.96
N LEU A 122 -14.36 -6.96 -15.53
CA LEU A 122 -13.16 -6.59 -14.77
C LEU A 122 -13.34 -5.24 -14.06
N ASN A 123 -13.92 -4.24 -14.74
CA ASN A 123 -14.21 -2.94 -14.14
C ASN A 123 -15.19 -3.01 -12.95
N GLN A 124 -16.13 -3.97 -12.97
CA GLN A 124 -17.04 -4.19 -11.84
C GLN A 124 -16.30 -4.74 -10.61
N GLN A 125 -15.17 -5.43 -10.79
CA GLN A 125 -14.32 -5.90 -9.70
C GLN A 125 -13.55 -4.78 -8.98
N TYR A 126 -13.63 -3.54 -9.47
CA TYR A 126 -13.13 -2.36 -8.76
C TYR A 126 -14.24 -1.50 -8.13
N ARG A 127 -15.50 -1.68 -8.56
CA ARG A 127 -16.58 -0.71 -8.26
C ARG A 127 -17.73 -1.29 -7.46
N SER A 128 -18.03 -2.58 -7.61
CA SER A 128 -19.18 -3.19 -6.94
C SER A 128 -18.83 -3.57 -5.49
N PRO A 129 -19.68 -3.25 -4.50
CA PRO A 129 -19.48 -3.70 -3.12
C PRO A 129 -19.64 -5.23 -2.98
N ASN A 130 -20.38 -5.87 -3.89
CA ASN A 130 -20.61 -7.32 -3.91
C ASN A 130 -19.74 -8.05 -4.95
N ARG A 131 -18.64 -7.43 -5.39
CA ARG A 131 -17.69 -8.03 -6.35
C ARG A 131 -17.05 -9.31 -5.84
N ARG A 132 -16.80 -10.27 -6.74
CA ARG A 132 -16.15 -11.54 -6.39
C ARG A 132 -14.67 -11.37 -6.06
N TYR A 133 -13.96 -10.56 -6.84
CA TYR A 133 -12.51 -10.47 -6.78
C TYR A 133 -12.07 -9.19 -6.07
N LEU A 134 -11.08 -9.32 -5.18
CA LEU A 134 -10.34 -8.18 -4.63
C LEU A 134 -8.95 -8.16 -5.25
N LEU A 135 -8.57 -7.01 -5.79
CA LEU A 135 -7.35 -6.81 -6.56
C LEU A 135 -6.53 -5.70 -5.90
N GLY A 136 -5.36 -6.03 -5.39
CA GLY A 136 -4.50 -5.03 -4.76
C GLY A 136 -3.02 -5.31 -4.98
N THR A 137 -2.21 -4.48 -4.33
CA THR A 137 -0.75 -4.54 -4.41
C THR A 137 -0.16 -4.56 -3.01
N ILE A 138 0.92 -5.29 -2.81
CA ILE A 138 1.78 -5.20 -1.62
C ILE A 138 3.13 -4.67 -2.07
N SER A 139 3.71 -3.75 -1.29
CA SER A 139 5.03 -3.19 -1.56
C SER A 139 5.84 -3.02 -0.29
N TRP A 140 7.15 -3.17 -0.41
CA TRP A 140 8.10 -2.72 0.59
C TRP A 140 8.31 -1.21 0.45
N GLN A 141 8.18 -0.47 1.53
CA GLN A 141 8.43 0.97 1.59
C GLN A 141 9.78 1.21 2.27
N ASN A 142 10.81 1.56 1.50
CA ASN A 142 12.16 1.73 2.05
C ASN A 142 12.26 2.89 3.05
N SER A 143 11.47 3.96 2.87
CA SER A 143 11.50 5.12 3.77
C SER A 143 10.96 4.83 5.17
N THR A 144 9.99 3.91 5.29
CA THR A 144 9.34 3.56 6.55
C THR A 144 9.66 2.15 7.03
N GLN A 145 10.46 1.40 6.27
CA GLN A 145 10.90 0.03 6.56
C GLN A 145 9.73 -0.90 6.88
N GLU A 146 8.68 -0.84 6.07
CA GLU A 146 7.46 -1.62 6.30
C GLU A 146 6.87 -2.16 5.00
N TYR A 147 6.09 -3.24 5.13
CA TYR A 147 5.22 -3.71 4.06
C TYR A 147 3.88 -2.99 4.12
N VAL A 148 3.47 -2.42 2.99
CA VAL A 148 2.16 -1.81 2.83
C VAL A 148 1.35 -2.53 1.77
N TYR A 149 0.05 -2.63 1.98
CA TYR A 149 -0.89 -3.03 0.95
C TYR A 149 -1.82 -1.87 0.59
N GLU A 150 -2.22 -1.83 -0.67
CA GLU A 150 -3.05 -0.78 -1.21
C GLU A 150 -3.99 -1.32 -2.29
N PHE A 151 -5.10 -0.61 -2.49
CA PHE A 151 -6.00 -0.78 -3.62
C PHE A 151 -5.77 0.34 -4.63
N TRP A 152 -6.23 0.13 -5.86
CA TRP A 152 -6.15 1.16 -6.90
C TRP A 152 -6.91 2.43 -6.46
N GLU A 153 -6.42 3.61 -6.83
CA GLU A 153 -7.00 4.90 -6.41
C GLU A 153 -8.50 5.03 -6.77
N GLY A 154 -8.91 4.48 -7.92
CA GLY A 154 -10.32 4.44 -8.34
C GLY A 154 -11.12 3.24 -7.83
N ASP A 155 -10.55 2.40 -6.97
CA ASP A 155 -11.23 1.27 -6.34
C ASP A 155 -12.23 1.77 -5.27
N LYS A 156 -13.49 1.34 -5.37
CA LYS A 156 -14.54 1.59 -4.37
C LYS A 156 -14.54 0.50 -3.31
N ILE A 157 -13.42 0.39 -2.59
CA ILE A 157 -13.25 -0.54 -1.47
C ILE A 157 -14.18 -0.14 -0.33
N THR A 158 -14.96 -1.09 0.20
CA THR A 158 -15.82 -0.86 1.37
C THR A 158 -15.11 -1.29 2.66
N PRO A 159 -15.52 -0.82 3.84
CA PRO A 159 -14.92 -1.23 5.11
C PRO A 159 -14.94 -2.76 5.31
N GLU A 160 -16.00 -3.42 4.86
CA GLU A 160 -16.16 -4.87 4.96
C GLU A 160 -15.16 -5.61 4.06
N LEU A 161 -15.00 -5.15 2.81
CA LEU A 161 -14.03 -5.73 1.88
C LEU A 161 -12.59 -5.47 2.34
N LEU A 162 -12.32 -4.27 2.88
CA LEU A 162 -11.02 -3.93 3.45
C LEU A 162 -10.69 -4.84 4.65
N LYS A 163 -11.66 -5.07 5.55
CA LYS A 163 -11.49 -5.97 6.70
C LYS A 163 -11.23 -7.41 6.25
N LEU A 164 -11.95 -7.89 5.22
CA LEU A 164 -11.72 -9.21 4.62
C LEU A 164 -10.29 -9.32 4.09
N ALA A 165 -9.86 -8.36 3.26
CA ALA A 165 -8.52 -8.36 2.70
C ALA A 165 -7.45 -8.31 3.80
N ALA A 166 -7.60 -7.44 4.79
CA ALA A 166 -6.68 -7.34 5.93
C ALA A 166 -6.54 -8.68 6.67
N GLY A 167 -7.66 -9.38 6.92
CA GLY A 167 -7.65 -10.69 7.55
C GLY A 167 -6.91 -11.74 6.71
N ARG A 168 -7.26 -11.87 5.43
CA ARG A 168 -6.61 -12.85 4.54
C ARG A 168 -5.11 -12.59 4.41
N LEU A 169 -4.72 -11.34 4.17
CA LEU A 169 -3.33 -10.98 4.04
C LEU A 169 -2.54 -11.23 5.32
N LYS A 170 -3.13 -10.96 6.50
CA LYS A 170 -2.52 -11.27 7.80
C LYS A 170 -2.27 -12.77 7.98
N ASP A 171 -3.18 -13.62 7.52
CA ASP A 171 -3.06 -15.07 7.68
C ASP A 171 -2.01 -15.72 6.75
N SER A 172 -1.71 -15.10 5.61
CA SER A 172 -0.89 -15.70 4.55
C SER A 172 0.35 -14.90 4.15
N PHE A 173 0.65 -13.80 4.85
CA PHE A 173 1.87 -13.01 4.65
C PHE A 173 2.74 -13.04 5.92
N TYR A 174 4.03 -13.30 5.75
CA TYR A 174 4.96 -13.57 6.84
C TYR A 174 5.26 -12.38 7.78
N ALA A 175 4.96 -11.16 7.35
CA ALA A 175 5.30 -9.92 8.07
C ALA A 175 4.06 -9.04 8.30
N PRO A 176 4.09 -8.10 9.27
CA PRO A 176 3.03 -7.12 9.45
C PRO A 176 2.79 -6.31 8.17
N LEU A 177 1.52 -6.13 7.83
CA LEU A 177 1.06 -5.36 6.68
C LEU A 177 0.24 -4.16 7.14
N ARG A 178 0.66 -2.96 6.71
CA ARG A 178 -0.11 -1.74 6.95
C ARG A 178 -0.93 -1.37 5.72
N TYR A 179 -2.17 -0.94 5.92
CA TYR A 179 -2.95 -0.36 4.84
C TYR A 179 -2.44 1.04 4.48
N LYS A 180 -2.16 1.27 3.20
CA LYS A 180 -1.88 2.60 2.64
C LYS A 180 -3.14 3.10 1.93
N THR A 181 -3.71 4.16 2.46
CA THR A 181 -4.91 4.78 1.90
C THR A 181 -4.55 5.56 0.63
N ASN A 182 -4.93 5.03 -0.54
CA ASN A 182 -4.88 5.77 -1.81
C ASN A 182 -6.27 5.95 -2.45
N SER A 183 -7.29 5.23 -1.96
CA SER A 183 -8.64 5.27 -2.50
C SER A 183 -9.50 6.22 -1.67
N LEU A 184 -10.17 7.16 -2.33
CA LEU A 184 -11.14 8.05 -1.69
C LEU A 184 -12.50 7.31 -1.65
N TRP A 185 -12.99 7.10 -0.42
CA TRP A 185 -14.31 6.53 -0.13
C TRP A 185 -15.41 7.32 -0.86
#